data_AF-A0A9P1UGQ3-F1
#
_entry.id   AF-A0A9P1UGQ3-F1
#
_cell.length_a   1.000
_cell.length_b   1.000
_cell.length_c   1.000
_cell.angle_alpha   90.00
_cell.angle_beta   90.00
_cell.angle_gamma   90.00
#
_symmetry.space_group_name_H-M   'P 1'
#
loop_
_entity.id
_entity.type
_entity.pdbx_description
1 polymer ?
#
loop_
_entity_poly.entity_id
_entity_poly.type
_entity_poly.pdbx_seq_one_letter_code
_entity_poly.pdbx_strand_id
1 'polypeptide(L)'
;MNIFIDDLRLAPEKYTHSFLTAESFLCWCEAHDYPTIELLSLDHDLGDEFMNGFELVKQLVELRMPVKRVQFHTDNMLGFKNMYYFLKNAAERGSLPTIESIEKRKIICIDGVESIAPYMVL
;
A
#
# COMPACT_ATOMS: atom_id res chain seq x y z
N MET A 1 -1.72 -12.77 -4.60
CA MET A 1 -2.99 -12.27 -4.02
C MET A 1 -3.03 -10.75 -4.02
N ASN A 2 -4.21 -10.13 -3.92
CA ASN A 2 -4.35 -8.67 -3.84
C ASN A 2 -4.76 -8.26 -2.42
N ILE A 3 -4.10 -7.24 -1.87
CA ILE A 3 -4.32 -6.76 -0.50
C ILE A 3 -4.73 -5.28 -0.50
N PHE A 4 -5.75 -4.96 0.30
CA PHE A 4 -6.26 -3.61 0.50
C PHE A 4 -6.08 -3.20 1.98
N ILE A 5 -5.51 -2.03 2.26
CA ILE A 5 -5.30 -1.56 3.64
C ILE A 5 -5.89 -0.16 3.76
N ASP A 6 -6.98 -0.06 4.51
CA ASP A 6 -7.78 1.15 4.71
C ASP A 6 -8.67 0.92 5.94
N ASP A 7 -8.78 1.91 6.83
CA ASP A 7 -9.58 1.84 8.05
C ASP A 7 -11.05 2.26 7.82
N LEU A 8 -11.35 2.88 6.68
CA LEU A 8 -12.61 3.53 6.40
C LEU A 8 -13.32 2.99 5.16
N ARG A 9 -12.60 2.81 4.04
CA ARG A 9 -13.21 2.50 2.74
C ARG A 9 -13.50 1.02 2.57
N LEU A 10 -14.61 0.74 1.88
CA LEU A 10 -14.92 -0.61 1.44
C LEU A 10 -13.91 -1.07 0.38
N ALA A 11 -13.30 -2.24 0.61
CA ALA A 11 -12.40 -2.85 -0.35
C ALA A 11 -13.15 -3.31 -1.62
N PRO A 12 -12.62 -3.00 -2.82
CA PRO A 12 -13.15 -3.56 -4.07
C PRO A 12 -13.11 -5.09 -4.14
N GLU A 13 -14.02 -5.70 -4.90
CA GLU A 13 -14.15 -7.17 -4.99
C GLU A 13 -12.87 -7.91 -5.43
N LYS A 14 -11.97 -7.24 -6.16
CA LYS A 14 -10.72 -7.82 -6.64
C LYS A 14 -9.68 -8.11 -5.55
N TYR A 15 -9.91 -7.62 -4.32
CA TYR A 15 -8.99 -7.82 -3.20
C TYR A 15 -9.30 -9.11 -2.45
N THR A 16 -8.28 -9.95 -2.28
CA THR A 16 -8.41 -11.24 -1.58
C THR A 16 -8.54 -11.04 -0.08
N HIS A 17 -7.82 -10.06 0.46
CA HIS A 17 -7.87 -9.68 1.87
C HIS A 17 -7.89 -8.16 2.00
N SER A 18 -8.59 -7.68 3.03
CA SER A 18 -8.52 -6.30 3.48
C SER A 18 -8.14 -6.24 4.95
N PHE A 19 -7.38 -5.20 5.33
CA PHE A 19 -6.94 -4.97 6.69
C PHE A 19 -7.27 -3.54 7.09
N LEU A 20 -7.77 -3.38 8.33
CA LEU A 20 -8.10 -2.07 8.89
C LEU A 20 -6.87 -1.34 9.43
N THR A 21 -5.82 -2.08 9.79
CA THR A 21 -4.59 -1.51 10.36
C THR A 21 -3.34 -2.13 9.74
N ALA A 22 -2.24 -1.37 9.72
CA ALA A 22 -0.95 -1.86 9.24
C ALA A 22 -0.42 -3.04 10.07
N GLU A 23 -0.63 -3.03 11.39
CA GLU A 23 -0.22 -4.08 12.31
C GLU A 23 -0.91 -5.40 11.99
N SER A 24 -2.23 -5.37 11.77
CA SER A 24 -3.00 -6.58 11.47
C SER A 24 -2.53 -7.24 10.16
N PHE A 25 -2.17 -6.42 9.17
CA PHE A 25 -1.56 -6.88 7.92
C PHE A 25 -0.17 -7.50 8.15
N LEU A 26 0.71 -6.85 8.90
CA LEU A 26 2.06 -7.37 9.17
C LEU A 26 2.03 -8.67 9.97
N CYS A 27 1.20 -8.75 11.02
CA CYS A 27 0.97 -9.97 11.78
C CYS A 27 0.45 -11.10 10.89
N TRP A 28 -0.46 -10.79 9.95
CA TRP A 28 -0.95 -11.77 9.00
C TRP A 28 0.16 -12.25 8.05
N CYS A 29 0.99 -11.34 7.52
CA CYS A 29 2.13 -11.72 6.68
C CYS A 29 3.12 -12.63 7.42
N GLU A 30 3.47 -12.30 8.66
CA GLU A 30 4.36 -13.13 9.48
C GLU A 30 3.77 -14.53 9.72
N ALA A 31 2.47 -14.61 10.05
CA ALA A 31 1.78 -15.88 10.27
C ALA A 31 1.67 -16.76 9.01
N HIS A 32 1.85 -16.19 7.81
CA HIS A 32 1.74 -16.87 6.52
C HIS A 32 3.07 -16.94 5.75
N ASP A 33 4.20 -16.81 6.46
CA ASP A 33 5.55 -16.91 5.88
C ASP A 33 5.78 -15.94 4.71
N TYR A 34 5.34 -14.69 4.88
CA TYR A 34 5.53 -13.57 3.96
C TYR A 34 5.13 -13.91 2.51
N PRO A 35 3.83 -14.13 2.24
CA PRO A 35 3.39 -14.57 0.92
C PRO A 35 3.56 -13.47 -0.13
N THR A 36 3.74 -13.86 -1.40
CA THR A 36 3.84 -12.90 -2.51
C THR A 36 2.54 -12.13 -2.72
N ILE A 37 2.64 -10.80 -2.65
CA ILE A 37 1.55 -9.86 -2.87
C ILE A 37 1.62 -9.32 -4.31
N GLU A 38 0.60 -9.61 -5.11
CA GLU A 38 0.50 -9.22 -6.52
C GLU A 38 0.10 -7.75 -6.68
N LEU A 39 -0.70 -7.23 -5.75
CA LEU A 39 -1.10 -5.83 -5.66
C LEU A 39 -1.33 -5.48 -4.19
N LEU A 40 -0.65 -4.43 -3.72
CA LEU A 40 -0.89 -3.80 -2.43
C LEU A 40 -1.46 -2.40 -2.64
N SER A 41 -2.65 -2.14 -2.11
CA SER A 41 -3.27 -0.82 -2.17
C SER A 41 -3.32 -0.19 -0.78
N LEU A 42 -2.80 1.03 -0.67
CA LEU A 42 -2.57 1.69 0.62
C LEU A 42 -3.35 3.00 0.77
N ASP A 43 -4.02 3.13 1.92
CA ASP A 43 -4.32 4.42 2.53
C ASP A 43 -3.12 4.89 3.39
N HIS A 44 -3.04 6.19 3.64
CA HIS A 44 -2.06 6.78 4.54
C HIS A 44 -2.61 6.85 5.97
N ASP A 45 -3.84 7.30 6.14
CA ASP A 45 -4.46 7.53 7.43
C ASP A 45 -5.15 6.22 7.83
N LEU A 46 -4.58 5.49 8.80
CA LEU A 46 -5.07 4.17 9.26
C LEU A 46 -5.52 4.20 10.73
N GLY A 47 -5.97 5.37 11.19
CA GLY A 47 -6.29 5.67 12.58
C GLY A 47 -5.09 6.19 13.40
N ASP A 48 -5.36 7.10 14.34
CA ASP A 48 -4.33 7.84 15.09
C ASP A 48 -3.51 6.98 16.08
N GLU A 49 -4.05 5.83 16.49
CA GLU A 49 -3.42 4.92 17.46
C GLU A 49 -2.58 3.80 16.79
N PHE A 50 -2.54 3.78 15.45
CA PHE A 50 -1.88 2.74 14.65
C PHE A 50 -0.80 3.34 13.76
N MET A 51 0.08 2.49 13.24
CA MET A 51 1.00 2.88 12.17
C MET A 51 0.23 3.42 10.97
N ASN A 52 0.61 4.61 10.53
CA ASN A 52 0.10 5.16 9.27
C ASN A 52 0.71 4.40 8.07
N GLY A 53 0.15 4.62 6.87
CA GLY A 53 0.62 4.00 5.64
C GLY A 53 2.08 4.31 5.32
N PHE A 54 2.62 5.46 5.74
CA PHE A 54 4.03 5.77 5.54
C PHE A 54 4.96 4.95 6.44
N GLU A 55 4.57 4.70 7.69
CA GLU A 55 5.28 3.79 8.58
C GLU A 55 5.22 2.34 8.08
N LEU A 56 4.06 1.90 7.59
CA LEU A 56 3.93 0.60 6.94
C LEU A 56 4.88 0.46 5.74
N VAL A 57 4.93 1.47 4.87
CA VAL A 57 5.86 1.49 3.72
C VAL A 57 7.32 1.32 4.15
N LYS A 58 7.74 1.89 5.29
CA LYS A 58 9.08 1.65 5.84
C LYS A 58 9.28 0.20 6.24
N GLN A 59 8.30 -0.40 6.91
CA GLN A 59 8.34 -1.82 7.29
C GLN A 59 8.42 -2.73 6.07
N LEU A 60 7.68 -2.43 4.99
CA LEU A 60 7.75 -3.20 3.74
C LEU A 60 9.17 -3.24 3.17
N VAL A 61 9.88 -2.11 3.23
CA VAL A 61 11.26 -1.98 2.75
C VAL A 61 12.25 -2.67 3.68
N GLU A 62 12.11 -2.49 4.99
CA GLU A 62 12.98 -3.11 6.00
C GLU A 62 12.91 -4.65 5.94
N LEU A 63 11.70 -5.19 5.83
CA LEU A 63 11.43 -6.63 5.73
C LEU A 63 11.62 -7.18 4.31
N ARG A 64 11.93 -6.32 3.33
CA ARG A 64 12.05 -6.68 1.90
C ARG A 64 10.85 -7.48 1.39
N MET A 65 9.66 -7.04 1.77
CA MET A 65 8.40 -7.74 1.52
C MET A 65 8.23 -8.11 0.04
N PRO A 66 7.76 -9.34 -0.28
CA PRO A 66 7.58 -9.80 -1.65
C PRO A 66 6.32 -9.19 -2.28
N VAL A 67 6.38 -7.89 -2.58
CA VAL A 67 5.32 -7.13 -3.24
C VAL A 67 5.72 -6.84 -4.68
N LYS A 68 4.81 -7.10 -5.62
CA LYS A 68 5.01 -6.84 -7.05
C LYS A 68 4.53 -5.46 -7.48
N ARG A 69 3.36 -5.03 -7.02
CA ARG A 69 2.78 -3.75 -7.42
C ARG A 69 2.20 -3.02 -6.23
N VAL A 70 2.46 -1.72 -6.16
CA VAL A 70 1.88 -0.83 -5.14
C VAL A 70 1.07 0.26 -5.80
N GLN A 71 -0.11 0.55 -5.25
CA GLN A 71 -0.93 1.70 -5.61
C GLN A 71 -1.44 2.39 -4.34
N PHE A 72 -1.92 3.63 -4.47
CA PHE A 72 -2.31 4.45 -3.32
C PHE A 72 -3.69 5.03 -3.55
N HIS A 73 -4.60 4.85 -2.58
CA HIS A 73 -5.95 5.39 -2.63
C HIS A 73 -6.22 6.51 -1.61
N THR A 74 -5.16 7.01 -0.97
CA THR A 74 -5.29 8.02 0.08
C THR A 74 -5.68 9.41 -0.41
N ASP A 75 -6.54 10.08 0.36
CA ASP A 75 -6.85 11.50 0.21
C ASP A 75 -5.77 12.41 0.80
N ASN A 76 -4.85 11.87 1.60
CA ASN A 76 -3.71 12.60 2.15
C ASN A 76 -2.61 12.78 1.10
N MET A 77 -2.64 13.94 0.42
CA MET A 77 -1.72 14.23 -0.68
C MET A 77 -0.25 14.24 -0.27
N LEU A 78 0.06 14.71 0.95
CA LEU A 78 1.43 14.72 1.46
C LEU A 78 1.87 13.28 1.77
N GLY A 79 1.01 12.51 2.43
CA GLY A 79 1.20 11.09 2.70
C GLY A 79 1.45 10.29 1.43
N PHE A 80 0.63 10.49 0.39
CA PHE A 80 0.80 9.85 -0.92
C PHE A 80 2.19 10.12 -1.51
N LYS A 81 2.62 11.38 -1.57
CA LYS A 81 3.95 11.74 -2.09
C LYS A 81 5.06 11.06 -1.30
N ASN A 82 4.98 11.10 0.03
CA ASN A 82 5.99 10.52 0.91
C ASN A 82 6.11 9.00 0.70
N MET A 83 4.97 8.28 0.67
CA MET A 83 4.94 6.85 0.41
C MET A 83 5.50 6.50 -0.97
N TYR A 84 5.04 7.21 -2.01
CA TYR A 84 5.49 6.98 -3.39
C TYR A 84 7.01 7.16 -3.53
N TYR A 85 7.55 8.31 -3.13
CA TYR A 85 8.98 8.55 -3.29
C TYR A 85 9.85 7.64 -2.41
N PHE A 86 9.38 7.27 -1.23
CA PHE A 86 10.12 6.34 -0.38
C PHE A 86 10.23 4.96 -1.04
N LEU A 87 9.11 4.39 -1.50
CA LEU A 87 9.11 3.11 -2.21
C LEU A 87 9.91 3.19 -3.51
N LYS A 88 9.78 4.28 -4.27
CA LYS A 88 10.54 4.50 -5.51
C LYS A 88 12.05 4.49 -5.24
N ASN A 89 12.51 5.26 -4.25
CA ASN A 89 13.92 5.32 -3.87
C ASN A 89 14.43 3.96 -3.35
N ALA A 90 13.61 3.22 -2.61
CA ALA A 90 13.94 1.88 -2.13
C ALA A 90 14.04 0.87 -3.28
N ALA A 91 13.13 0.93 -4.26
CA ALA A 91 13.16 0.11 -5.46
C ALA A 91 14.41 0.39 -6.31
N GLU A 92 14.75 1.66 -6.54
CA GLU A 92 15.95 2.08 -7.28
C GLU A 92 17.25 1.60 -6.61
N ARG A 93 17.23 1.38 -5.29
CA ARG A 93 18.35 0.84 -4.50
C ARG A 93 18.34 -0.69 -4.36
N GLY A 94 17.33 -1.37 -4.90
CA GLY A 94 17.20 -2.83 -4.83
C GLY A 94 16.70 -3.37 -3.47
N SER A 95 16.15 -2.51 -2.61
CA SER A 95 15.62 -2.93 -1.31
C SER A 95 14.29 -3.69 -1.43
N LEU A 96 13.57 -3.53 -2.55
CA LEU A 96 12.35 -4.27 -2.87
C LEU A 96 12.59 -5.13 -4.13
N PRO A 97 13.14 -6.35 -4.01
CA PRO A 97 13.64 -7.11 -5.16
C PRO A 97 12.55 -7.64 -6.09
N THR A 98 11.30 -7.77 -5.62
CA THR A 98 10.17 -8.28 -6.40
C THR A 98 9.31 -7.18 -7.03
N ILE A 99 9.61 -5.91 -6.76
CA ILE A 99 8.75 -4.81 -7.20
C ILE A 99 8.84 -4.65 -8.73
N GLU A 100 7.68 -4.65 -9.37
CA GLU A 100 7.49 -4.48 -10.80
C GLU A 100 7.00 -3.07 -11.12
N SER A 101 6.11 -2.51 -10.30
CA SER A 101 5.63 -1.13 -10.48
C SER A 101 5.11 -0.48 -9.20
N ILE A 102 5.20 0.86 -9.18
CA ILE A 102 4.63 1.73 -8.16
C ILE A 102 3.79 2.76 -8.90
N GLU A 103 2.47 2.76 -8.70
CA GLU A 103 1.58 3.66 -9.42
C GLU A 103 1.76 5.11 -8.94
N LYS A 104 1.94 6.00 -9.90
CA LYS A 104 2.23 7.44 -9.69
C LYS A 104 0.95 8.28 -9.67
N ARG A 105 -0.15 7.75 -10.19
CA ARG A 105 -1.49 8.36 -10.14
C ARG A 105 -2.21 7.88 -8.90
N LYS A 106 -2.92 8.79 -8.25
CA LYS A 106 -3.78 8.39 -7.14
C LYS A 106 -4.93 7.52 -7.67
N ILE A 107 -5.27 6.47 -6.93
CA ILE A 107 -6.50 5.70 -7.12
C ILE A 107 -7.63 6.36 -6.31
N ILE A 108 -8.77 6.58 -6.93
CA ILE A 108 -9.99 7.01 -6.24
C ILE A 108 -10.77 5.75 -5.94
N CYS A 109 -11.09 5.51 -4.66
CA CYS A 109 -11.93 4.40 -4.22
C CYS A 109 -13.20 4.95 -3.59
N ILE A 110 -14.35 4.68 -4.21
CA ILE A 110 -15.68 5.08 -3.72
C ILE A 110 -16.58 3.86 -3.79
N ASP A 111 -17.18 3.49 -2.66
CA ASP A 111 -18.13 2.37 -2.54
C ASP A 111 -17.61 1.05 -3.17
N GLY A 112 -16.33 0.74 -2.96
CA GLY A 112 -15.70 -0.47 -3.50
C GLY A 112 -15.38 -0.41 -4.99
N VAL A 113 -15.45 0.76 -5.62
CA VAL A 113 -15.12 0.97 -7.03
C VAL A 113 -13.88 1.84 -7.16
N GLU A 114 -12.89 1.35 -7.90
CA GLU A 114 -11.66 2.09 -8.20
C GLU A 114 -11.72 2.81 -9.54
N SER A 115 -11.21 4.04 -9.56
CA SER A 115 -10.90 4.79 -10.76
C SER A 115 -9.57 5.52 -10.60
N ILE A 116 -9.02 6.05 -11.69
CA ILE A 116 -7.72 6.72 -11.68
C ILE A 116 -7.93 8.23 -11.63
N ALA A 117 -7.29 8.89 -10.67
CA ALA A 117 -7.29 10.35 -10.59
C ALA A 117 -6.56 10.97 -11.78
N PRO A 118 -6.98 12.17 -12.24
CA PRO A 118 -6.33 12.84 -13.37
C PRO A 118 -4.93 13.37 -13.04
N TYR A 119 -4.57 13.46 -11.76
CA TYR A 119 -3.28 13.95 -11.30
C TYR A 119 -2.34 12.81 -10.91
N MET A 120 -1.03 13.10 -10.97
CA MET A 120 0.04 12.20 -10.56
C MET A 120 1.06 12.91 -9.68
N VAL A 121 1.80 12.14 -8.89
CA VAL A 121 3.01 12.61 -8.22
C VAL A 121 4.04 12.96 -9.31
N LEU A 122 4.57 14.19 -9.25
CA LEU A 122 5.45 14.77 -10.26
C LEU A 122 6.91 14.28 -10.14
#